data_AF-A0A968T4L9-F1
#
_entry.id   AF-A0A968T4L9-F1
#
_cell.length_a   1.000
_cell.length_b   1.000
_cell.length_c   1.000
_cell.angle_alpha   90.00
_cell.angle_beta   90.00
_cell.angle_gamma   90.00
#
_symmetry.space_group_name_H-M   'P 1'
#
loop_
_entity.id
_entity.type
_entity.pdbx_description
1 polymer ?
#
loop_
_entity_poly.entity_id
_entity_poly.type
_entity_poly.pdbx_seq_one_letter_code
_entity_poly.pdbx_strand_id
1 'polypeptide(L)'
;MSGVEGVKFMIKNAENCLLKFFWTVPSCVPATSFETAGASIGVSEVEEMLKWKEIVALGEMMNFPGVINRDPEVIAKCNVAIEYGKKIDGHAPGIRGFELERYASAGISTDHECFCWKRLWKKFRTE
;
A
#
# COMPACT_ATOMS: atom_id res chain seq x y z
N MET A 1 -4.74 -16.31 -11.28
CA MET A 1 -3.78 -15.41 -10.60
C MET A 1 -3.51 -15.98 -9.21
N SER A 2 -2.37 -15.68 -8.59
CA SER A 2 -1.83 -16.55 -7.52
C SER A 2 -1.83 -15.96 -6.10
N GLY A 3 -2.32 -14.74 -5.88
CA GLY A 3 -2.41 -14.12 -4.54
C GLY A 3 -1.10 -14.19 -3.76
N VAL A 4 -1.18 -14.60 -2.49
CA VAL A 4 -0.03 -14.81 -1.59
C VAL A 4 1.01 -15.77 -2.19
N GLU A 5 0.57 -16.85 -2.84
CA GLU A 5 1.48 -17.82 -3.48
C GLU A 5 2.24 -17.20 -4.66
N GLY A 6 1.63 -16.24 -5.36
CA GLY A 6 2.31 -15.44 -6.38
C GLY A 6 3.44 -14.61 -5.78
N VAL A 7 3.21 -13.97 -4.63
CA VAL A 7 4.23 -13.19 -3.92
C VAL A 7 5.37 -14.11 -3.45
N LYS A 8 5.05 -15.26 -2.84
CA LYS A 8 6.06 -16.26 -2.42
C LYS A 8 6.90 -16.74 -3.60
N PHE A 9 6.26 -17.04 -4.73
CA PHE A 9 6.94 -17.45 -5.95
C PHE A 9 7.93 -16.37 -6.43
N MET A 10 7.51 -15.11 -6.48
CA MET A 10 8.36 -14.01 -6.94
C MET A 10 9.56 -13.77 -6.01
N ILE A 11 9.35 -13.82 -4.69
CA ILE A 11 10.42 -13.71 -3.70
C ILE A 11 11.44 -14.83 -3.89
N LYS A 12 10.98 -16.09 -3.96
CA LYS A 12 11.85 -17.26 -4.16
C LYS A 12 12.61 -17.21 -5.49
N ASN A 13 11.95 -16.78 -6.56
CA ASN A 13 12.58 -16.68 -7.87
C ASN A 13 13.71 -15.64 -7.88
N ALA A 14 13.53 -14.53 -7.16
CA ALA A 14 14.51 -13.46 -7.06
C ALA A 14 15.79 -13.83 -6.29
N GLU A 15 15.79 -14.89 -5.48
CA GLU A 15 16.99 -15.42 -4.83
C GLU A 15 18.08 -15.84 -5.84
N ASN A 16 17.69 -16.12 -7.09
CA ASN A 16 18.60 -16.50 -8.18
C ASN A 16 19.10 -15.29 -8.99
N CYS A 17 18.78 -14.06 -8.58
CA CYS A 17 19.14 -12.85 -9.30
C CYS A 17 20.25 -12.07 -8.57
N LEU A 18 21.09 -11.37 -9.33
CA LEU A 18 22.15 -10.52 -8.78
C LEU A 18 21.64 -9.16 -8.27
N LEU A 19 20.35 -8.85 -8.49
CA LEU A 19 19.74 -7.63 -8.01
C LEU A 19 19.25 -7.80 -6.56
N LYS A 20 19.36 -6.72 -5.78
CA LYS A 20 18.74 -6.65 -4.45
C LYS A 20 17.30 -6.16 -4.59
N PHE A 21 16.37 -6.95 -4.08
CA PHE A 21 14.94 -6.64 -4.08
C PHE A 21 14.47 -6.19 -2.70
N PHE A 22 13.58 -5.20 -2.68
CA PHE A 22 12.84 -4.78 -1.49
C PHE A 22 11.37 -4.98 -1.79
N TRP A 23 10.74 -5.91 -1.08
CA TRP A 23 9.38 -6.34 -1.41
C TRP A 23 8.35 -5.59 -0.59
N THR A 24 7.21 -5.32 -1.19
CA THR A 24 6.05 -4.72 -0.51
C THR A 24 4.83 -5.60 -0.68
N VAL A 25 3.97 -5.62 0.33
CA VAL A 25 2.71 -6.39 0.25
C VAL A 25 1.75 -5.71 -0.72
N PRO A 26 1.15 -6.42 -1.69
CA PRO A 26 0.09 -5.84 -2.54
C PRO A 26 -1.12 -5.46 -1.67
N SER A 27 -1.48 -4.19 -1.66
CA SER A 27 -2.46 -3.63 -0.71
C SER A 27 -3.91 -3.67 -1.23
N CYS A 28 -4.10 -3.63 -2.56
CA CYS A 28 -5.39 -3.50 -3.23
C CYS A 28 -5.58 -4.63 -4.24
N VAL A 29 -5.82 -5.85 -3.74
CA VAL A 29 -6.14 -7.03 -4.58
C VAL A 29 -7.47 -7.64 -4.12
N PRO A 30 -8.54 -7.57 -4.94
CA PRO A 30 -8.63 -6.80 -6.20
C PRO A 30 -8.50 -5.29 -5.95
N ALA A 31 -8.21 -4.52 -7.02
CA ALA A 31 -8.18 -3.07 -6.96
C ALA A 31 -9.60 -2.48 -6.83
N THR A 32 -10.61 -3.16 -7.39
CA THR A 32 -12.03 -2.80 -7.23
C THR A 32 -12.92 -4.02 -6.99
N SER A 33 -14.12 -3.82 -6.44
CA SER A 33 -15.11 -4.90 -6.27
C SER A 33 -15.77 -5.35 -7.59
N PHE A 34 -15.52 -4.65 -8.69
CA PHE A 34 -16.17 -4.90 -9.99
C PHE A 34 -15.35 -5.80 -10.92
N GLU A 35 -14.15 -6.20 -10.52
CA GLU A 35 -13.25 -7.02 -11.34
C GLU A 35 -13.01 -8.42 -10.76
N THR A 36 -12.47 -9.29 -11.60
CA THR A 36 -12.03 -10.63 -11.22
C THR A 36 -10.51 -10.69 -11.16
N ALA A 37 -9.93 -10.49 -9.97
CA ALA A 37 -8.47 -10.53 -9.78
C ALA A 37 -7.90 -11.95 -9.60
N GLY A 38 -8.73 -12.98 -9.56
CA GLY A 38 -8.30 -14.39 -9.38
C GLY A 38 -7.65 -14.71 -8.03
N ALA A 39 -7.56 -13.75 -7.12
CA ALA A 39 -7.17 -13.87 -5.72
C ALA A 39 -7.76 -12.68 -4.95
N SER A 40 -7.75 -12.77 -3.61
CA SER A 40 -8.03 -11.66 -2.70
C SER A 40 -6.92 -11.60 -1.67
N ILE A 41 -6.50 -10.39 -1.30
CA ILE A 41 -5.54 -10.15 -0.22
C ILE A 41 -6.25 -9.26 0.79
N GLY A 42 -6.76 -9.89 1.84
CA GLY A 42 -7.40 -9.24 2.99
C GLY A 42 -6.39 -8.91 4.09
N VAL A 43 -6.92 -8.56 5.26
CA VAL A 43 -6.12 -8.15 6.43
C VAL A 43 -5.24 -9.30 6.94
N SER A 44 -5.76 -10.52 6.97
CA SER A 44 -5.03 -11.71 7.43
C SER A 44 -3.83 -12.02 6.54
N GLU A 45 -4.00 -11.96 5.22
CA GLU A 45 -2.92 -12.21 4.28
C GLU A 45 -1.85 -11.10 4.34
N VAL A 46 -2.29 -9.85 4.52
CA VAL A 46 -1.37 -8.72 4.75
C VAL A 46 -0.56 -8.94 6.02
N GLU A 47 -1.20 -9.31 7.13
CA GLU A 47 -0.51 -9.59 8.40
C GLU A 47 0.49 -10.74 8.28
N GLU A 48 0.11 -11.84 7.60
CA GLU A 48 1.02 -12.95 7.34
C GLU A 48 2.26 -12.47 6.57
N MET A 49 2.07 -11.73 5.49
CA MET A 49 3.17 -11.29 4.63
C MET A 49 4.08 -10.27 5.31
N LEU A 50 3.54 -9.35 6.11
CA LEU A 50 4.35 -8.34 6.82
C LEU A 50 5.34 -8.96 7.83
N LYS A 51 5.10 -10.21 8.27
CA LYS A 51 6.03 -10.98 9.11
C LYS A 51 7.24 -11.52 8.34
N TRP A 52 7.18 -11.57 7.01
CA TRP A 52 8.28 -12.10 6.20
C TRP A 52 9.47 -11.13 6.22
N LYS A 53 10.68 -11.67 6.34
CA LYS A 53 11.91 -10.87 6.44
C LYS A 53 12.19 -10.05 5.18
N GLU A 54 11.66 -10.49 4.04
CA GLU A 54 11.84 -9.89 2.72
C GLU A 54 10.93 -8.68 2.49
N ILE A 55 9.81 -8.59 3.22
CA ILE A 55 8.82 -7.52 3.11
C ILE A 55 9.26 -6.32 3.93
N VAL A 56 9.33 -5.14 3.29
CA VAL A 56 9.75 -3.88 3.93
C VAL A 56 8.60 -2.91 4.21
N ALA A 57 7.48 -3.05 3.51
CA ALA A 57 6.34 -2.14 3.59
C ALA A 57 5.03 -2.77 3.12
N LEU A 58 3.92 -2.13 3.46
CA LEU A 58 2.66 -2.26 2.71
C LEU A 58 2.80 -1.44 1.42
N GLY A 59 2.55 -2.07 0.28
CA GLY A 59 2.66 -1.45 -1.04
C GLY A 59 1.58 -0.41 -1.30
N GLU A 60 1.72 0.30 -2.42
CA GLU A 60 0.97 1.52 -2.73
C GLU A 60 -0.52 1.45 -2.39
N MET A 61 -1.01 2.30 -1.47
CA MET A 61 -2.43 2.30 -1.07
C MET A 61 -3.28 3.07 -2.09
N MET A 62 -3.59 2.43 -3.22
CA MET A 62 -4.38 3.00 -4.32
C MET A 62 -5.85 3.22 -3.96
N ASN A 63 -6.38 2.46 -2.99
CA ASN A 63 -7.73 2.69 -2.46
C ASN A 63 -7.78 3.91 -1.52
N PHE A 64 -7.30 5.06 -2.01
CA PHE A 64 -7.40 6.34 -1.33
C PHE A 64 -8.86 6.74 -1.01
N PRO A 65 -9.91 6.39 -1.81
CA PRO A 65 -11.29 6.65 -1.40
C PRO A 65 -11.66 5.87 -0.15
N GLY A 66 -11.22 4.62 -0.02
CA GLY A 66 -11.39 3.81 1.19
C GLY A 66 -10.70 4.44 2.39
N VAL A 67 -9.48 4.97 2.23
CA VAL A 67 -8.79 5.68 3.31
C VAL A 67 -9.55 6.95 3.74
N ILE A 68 -9.93 7.81 2.79
CA ILE A 68 -10.63 9.09 3.06
C ILE A 68 -11.98 8.87 3.76
N ASN A 69 -12.68 7.80 3.39
CA ASN A 69 -13.99 7.43 3.92
C ASN A 69 -13.92 6.47 5.12
N ARG A 70 -12.70 6.10 5.56
CA ARG A 70 -12.46 5.18 6.68
C ARG A 70 -13.12 3.81 6.49
N ASP A 71 -12.98 3.24 5.29
CA ASP A 71 -13.36 1.86 5.03
C ASP A 71 -12.68 0.93 6.06
N PRO A 72 -13.44 0.09 6.79
CA PRO A 72 -12.88 -0.72 7.87
C PRO A 72 -11.77 -1.66 7.44
N GLU A 73 -11.86 -2.26 6.24
CA GLU A 73 -10.85 -3.20 5.76
C GLU A 73 -9.57 -2.47 5.35
N VAL A 74 -9.69 -1.36 4.64
CA VAL A 74 -8.55 -0.54 4.22
C VAL A 74 -7.80 0.02 5.43
N ILE A 75 -8.52 0.53 6.43
CA ILE A 75 -7.91 1.04 7.66
C ILE A 75 -7.28 -0.10 8.47
N ALA A 76 -7.89 -1.27 8.54
CA ALA A 76 -7.30 -2.43 9.19
C ALA A 76 -5.96 -2.84 8.55
N LYS A 77 -5.86 -2.86 7.21
CA LYS A 77 -4.60 -3.12 6.50
C LYS A 77 -3.52 -2.09 6.87
N CYS A 78 -3.88 -0.81 6.95
CA CYS A 78 -2.96 0.25 7.37
C CYS A 78 -2.50 0.08 8.82
N ASN A 79 -3.42 -0.20 9.73
CA ASN A 79 -3.10 -0.40 11.15
C ASN A 79 -2.17 -1.59 11.37
N VAL A 80 -2.40 -2.71 10.69
CA VAL A 80 -1.50 -3.87 10.76
C VAL A 80 -0.09 -3.48 10.28
N ALA A 81 0.06 -2.72 9.20
CA ALA A 81 1.38 -2.26 8.78
C ALA A 81 2.07 -1.42 9.87
N ILE A 82 1.33 -0.52 10.53
CA ILE A 82 1.83 0.31 11.64
C ILE A 82 2.23 -0.55 12.86
N GLU A 83 1.41 -1.52 13.25
CA GLU A 83 1.67 -2.43 14.38
C GLU A 83 2.96 -3.23 14.19
N TYR A 84 3.25 -3.66 12.96
CA TYR A 84 4.48 -4.37 12.62
C TYR A 84 5.66 -3.42 12.31
N GLY A 85 5.50 -2.12 12.53
CA GLY A 85 6.54 -1.11 12.31
C GLY A 85 6.94 -0.92 10.85
N LYS A 86 6.07 -1.32 9.91
CA LYS A 86 6.29 -1.25 8.47
C LYS A 86 5.78 0.09 7.93
N LYS A 87 6.43 0.59 6.88
CA LYS A 87 5.94 1.78 6.17
C LYS A 87 4.75 1.43 5.29
N ILE A 88 3.96 2.43 4.95
CA ILE A 88 2.87 2.32 3.97
C ILE A 88 3.20 3.26 2.81
N ASP A 89 3.33 2.65 1.64
CA ASP A 89 3.55 3.36 0.39
C ASP A 89 2.23 3.96 -0.12
N GLY A 90 2.29 5.15 -0.70
CA GLY A 90 1.11 5.93 -1.05
C GLY A 90 0.91 6.14 -2.54
N HIS A 91 -0.36 6.15 -2.95
CA HIS A 91 -0.83 6.45 -4.28
C HIS A 91 -1.95 7.47 -4.16
N ALA A 92 -1.61 8.74 -4.34
CA ALA A 92 -2.48 9.86 -4.06
C ALA A 92 -2.67 10.73 -5.32
N PRO A 93 -3.36 10.25 -6.38
CA PRO A 93 -3.68 11.02 -7.57
C PRO A 93 -4.87 11.96 -7.29
N GLY A 94 -4.81 13.19 -7.79
CA GLY A 94 -5.89 14.18 -7.59
C GLY A 94 -6.09 14.74 -6.16
N ILE A 95 -5.88 13.97 -5.08
CA ILE A 95 -6.21 14.38 -3.68
C ILE A 95 -5.45 15.61 -3.19
N ARG A 96 -6.10 16.44 -2.35
CA ARG A 96 -5.60 17.73 -1.82
C ARG A 96 -6.28 18.10 -0.49
N GLY A 97 -5.68 19.06 0.23
CA GLY A 97 -6.25 19.65 1.44
C GLY A 97 -6.64 18.58 2.46
N PHE A 98 -7.86 18.69 2.99
CA PHE A 98 -8.36 17.77 4.01
C PHE A 98 -8.38 16.29 3.59
N GLU A 99 -8.59 15.98 2.32
CA GLU A 99 -8.51 14.59 1.83
C GLU A 99 -7.09 14.05 1.91
N LEU A 100 -6.11 14.88 1.58
CA LEU A 100 -4.69 14.54 1.69
C LEU A 100 -4.26 14.41 3.16
N GLU A 101 -4.73 15.29 4.04
CA GLU A 101 -4.49 15.18 5.49
C GLU A 101 -5.07 13.89 6.04
N ARG A 102 -6.30 13.52 5.66
CA ARG A 102 -6.91 12.24 6.03
C ARG A 102 -6.07 11.06 5.54
N TYR A 103 -5.65 11.10 4.29
CA TYR A 103 -4.82 10.06 3.69
C TYR A 103 -3.49 9.88 4.44
N ALA A 104 -2.78 10.98 4.72
CA ALA A 104 -1.54 10.97 5.49
C ALA A 104 -1.77 10.52 6.95
N SER A 105 -2.88 10.93 7.57
CA SER A 105 -3.22 10.57 8.96
C SER A 105 -3.45 9.07 9.17
N ALA A 106 -3.72 8.31 8.10
CA ALA A 106 -3.80 6.85 8.14
C ALA A 106 -2.41 6.15 8.17
N GLY A 107 -1.32 6.91 8.27
CA GLY A 107 0.05 6.40 8.35
C GLY A 107 0.76 6.28 6.99
N ILE A 108 0.11 6.74 5.92
CA ILE A 108 0.67 6.71 4.56
C ILE A 108 1.68 7.86 4.42
N SER A 109 2.89 7.52 3.98
CA SER A 109 4.07 8.40 4.15
C SER A 109 4.78 8.81 2.86
N THR A 110 4.34 8.29 1.71
CA THR A 110 4.93 8.55 0.40
C THR A 110 3.84 8.87 -0.63
N ASP A 111 4.25 9.34 -1.80
CA ASP A 111 3.42 9.44 -2.99
C ASP A 111 4.30 9.55 -4.23
N HIS A 112 3.91 8.87 -5.31
CA HIS A 112 4.53 8.97 -6.64
C HIS A 112 3.62 9.58 -7.71
N GLU A 113 2.37 9.92 -7.39
CA GLU A 113 1.39 10.46 -8.36
C GLU A 113 1.42 12.00 -8.46
N CYS A 114 2.51 12.63 -8.01
CA CYS A 114 2.66 14.08 -8.05
C CYS A 114 3.07 14.58 -9.45
N PHE A 115 2.09 14.97 -10.26
CA PHE A 115 2.31 15.41 -11.64
C PHE A 115 2.65 16.90 -11.84
N CYS A 116 2.68 17.74 -10.80
CA CYS A 116 3.09 19.14 -10.95
C CYS A 116 3.71 19.77 -9.69
N TRP A 117 4.59 20.76 -9.88
CA TRP A 117 5.33 21.42 -8.79
C TRP A 117 4.42 22.02 -7.70
N LYS A 118 3.34 22.69 -8.08
CA LYS A 118 2.37 23.27 -7.12
C LYS A 118 1.79 22.22 -6.18
N ARG A 119 1.72 20.96 -6.62
CA ARG A 119 1.19 19.85 -5.86
C ARG A 119 2.20 19.30 -4.86
N LEU A 120 3.47 19.22 -5.27
CA LEU A 120 4.58 18.84 -4.38
C LEU A 120 4.61 19.75 -3.15
N TRP A 121 4.53 21.07 -3.38
CA TRP A 121 4.58 22.07 -2.32
C TRP A 121 3.49 21.90 -1.26
N LYS A 122 2.27 21.53 -1.68
CA LYS A 122 1.14 21.27 -0.77
C LYS A 122 1.21 19.92 -0.07
N LYS A 123 2.01 18.97 -0.55
CA LYS A 123 2.21 17.66 0.09
C LYS A 123 3.20 17.73 1.27
N PHE A 124 4.14 18.67 1.24
CA PHE A 124 5.16 18.85 2.29
C PHE A 124 4.76 19.82 3.42
N ARG A 125 3.63 20.51 3.31
CA ARG A 125 3.17 21.50 4.31
C ARG A 125 1.68 21.31 4.58
N THR A 126 1.35 20.78 5.76
CA THR A 126 0.02 20.92 6.37
C THR A 126 -0.10 22.38 6.83
N GLU A 127 -0.97 23.16 6.19
CA GLU A 127 -1.37 24.49 6.68
C GLU A 127 -2.36 24.36 7.82
#